data_AF-A0A9E0QP53-F1
#
_entry.id   AF-A0A9E0QP53-F1
#
_cell.length_a   1.000
_cell.length_b   1.000
_cell.length_c   1.000
_cell.angle_alpha   90.00
_cell.angle_beta   90.00
_cell.angle_gamma   90.00
#
_symmetry.space_group_name_H-M   'P 1'
#
loop_
_entity.id
_entity.type
_entity.pdbx_description
1 polymer ?
#
loop_
_entity_poly.entity_id
_entity_poly.type
_entity_poly.pdbx_seq_one_letter_code
_entity_poly.pdbx_strand_id
1 'polypeptide(L)'
;MAKYQCPDCEYIYNETTGEPHEGFPPSTLWADVPDSWSCPDCAVRDKPDFRLIEGSAVAEKVVIKPAAQPTAAKKKIPVKKATLGKVESVSDDKGPLRKWVCITCDHIYDEALGDEAEGFPPGMRFEDIPEDWCCPDCGATKDDYTVLEDK
;
A
#
# COMPACT_ATOMS: atom_id res chain seq x y z
N MET A 1 -30.95 5.15 -12.07
CA MET A 1 -29.65 5.82 -12.34
C MET A 1 -28.59 5.00 -11.64
N ALA A 2 -27.47 4.72 -12.30
CA ALA A 2 -26.35 4.00 -11.70
C ALA A 2 -25.77 4.81 -10.54
N LYS A 3 -25.66 4.16 -9.39
CA LYS A 3 -25.02 4.71 -8.19
C LYS A 3 -23.78 3.88 -7.87
N TYR A 4 -22.70 4.54 -7.49
CA TYR A 4 -21.42 3.91 -7.23
C TYR A 4 -20.99 4.26 -5.81
N GLN A 5 -20.72 3.25 -5.00
CA GLN A 5 -20.37 3.39 -3.60
C GLN A 5 -18.88 3.12 -3.38
N CYS A 6 -18.21 4.04 -2.70
CA CYS A 6 -16.87 3.85 -2.19
C CYS A 6 -16.90 2.80 -1.06
N PRO A 7 -16.09 1.72 -1.13
CA PRO A 7 -16.07 0.68 -0.09
C PRO A 7 -15.38 1.11 1.21
N ASP A 8 -14.69 2.26 1.21
CA ASP A 8 -13.89 2.74 2.34
C ASP A 8 -14.66 3.71 3.24
N CYS A 9 -15.26 4.76 2.66
CA CYS A 9 -15.99 5.80 3.40
C CYS A 9 -17.51 5.79 3.16
N GLU A 10 -18.03 4.79 2.44
CA GLU A 10 -19.46 4.66 2.13
C GLU A 10 -20.05 5.79 1.26
N TYR A 11 -19.21 6.69 0.73
CA TYR A 11 -19.63 7.76 -0.17
C TYR A 11 -20.33 7.21 -1.42
N ILE A 12 -21.46 7.80 -1.81
CA ILE A 12 -22.28 7.36 -2.95
C ILE A 12 -22.26 8.42 -4.05
N TYR A 13 -21.55 8.13 -5.13
CA TYR A 13 -21.65 8.88 -6.37
C TYR A 13 -22.97 8.54 -7.08
N ASN A 14 -23.75 9.56 -7.38
CA ASN A 14 -25.01 9.45 -8.14
C ASN A 14 -24.89 10.26 -9.43
N GLU A 15 -25.00 9.61 -10.58
CA GLU A 15 -24.92 10.27 -11.89
C GLU A 15 -25.94 11.42 -12.05
N THR A 16 -27.07 11.38 -11.35
CA THR A 16 -28.10 12.44 -11.40
C THR A 16 -27.65 13.70 -10.67
N THR A 17 -26.97 13.53 -9.54
CA THR A 17 -26.52 14.64 -8.69
C THR A 17 -25.17 15.18 -9.16
N GLY A 18 -24.33 14.32 -9.75
CA GLY A 18 -22.95 14.66 -10.09
C GLY A 18 -22.16 15.06 -8.85
N GLU A 19 -21.08 15.81 -9.06
CA GLU A 19 -20.23 16.37 -8.01
C GLU A 19 -19.85 17.82 -8.31
N PRO A 20 -20.75 18.77 -8.04
CA PRO A 20 -20.52 20.17 -8.36
C PRO A 20 -19.35 20.77 -7.57
N HIS A 21 -18.98 20.18 -6.42
CA HIS A 21 -17.83 20.60 -5.63
C HIS A 21 -16.52 20.43 -6.42
N GLU A 22 -16.40 19.35 -7.18
CA GLU A 22 -15.22 19.03 -7.99
C GLU A 22 -15.36 19.48 -9.46
N GLY A 23 -16.45 20.17 -9.79
CA GLY A 23 -16.72 20.69 -11.12
C GLY A 23 -17.49 19.74 -12.04
N PHE A 24 -18.02 18.63 -11.52
CA PHE A 24 -18.90 17.73 -12.27
C PHE A 24 -20.37 18.12 -12.07
N PRO A 25 -21.04 18.71 -13.08
CA PRO A 25 -22.43 19.14 -12.93
C PRO A 25 -23.37 17.95 -12.71
N PRO A 26 -24.59 18.21 -12.19
CA PRO A 26 -25.63 17.19 -12.12
C PRO A 26 -25.92 16.61 -13.50
N SER A 27 -26.08 15.28 -13.60
CA SER A 27 -26.13 14.48 -14.84
C SER A 27 -24.78 14.08 -15.45
N THR A 28 -23.66 14.21 -14.71
CA THR A 28 -22.40 13.59 -15.13
C THR A 28 -22.52 12.08 -15.03
N LEU A 29 -22.34 11.37 -16.14
CA LEU A 29 -22.35 9.91 -16.15
C LEU A 29 -21.04 9.39 -15.55
N TRP A 30 -21.09 8.25 -14.87
CA TRP A 30 -19.88 7.58 -14.38
C TRP A 30 -18.87 7.24 -15.48
N ALA A 31 -19.33 7.10 -16.73
CA ALA A 31 -18.46 6.91 -17.88
C ALA A 31 -17.63 8.16 -18.23
N ASP A 32 -18.11 9.35 -17.87
CA ASP A 32 -17.48 10.65 -18.14
C ASP A 32 -16.48 11.03 -17.03
N VAL A 33 -16.67 10.48 -15.83
CA VAL A 33 -15.72 10.61 -14.71
C VAL A 33 -14.43 9.86 -15.06
N PRO A 34 -13.24 10.47 -14.96
CA PRO A 34 -11.98 9.80 -15.30
C PRO A 34 -11.61 8.71 -14.27
N ASP A 35 -10.88 7.67 -14.70
CA ASP A 35 -10.45 6.58 -13.79
C ASP A 35 -9.46 7.03 -12.73
N SER A 36 -8.77 8.16 -12.94
CA SER A 36 -7.90 8.82 -11.96
C SER A 36 -8.65 9.71 -10.96
N TRP A 37 -9.99 9.76 -11.02
CA TRP A 37 -10.79 10.54 -10.10
C TRP A 37 -10.80 9.89 -8.72
N SER A 38 -10.45 10.65 -7.69
CA SER A 38 -10.36 10.20 -6.30
C SER A 38 -11.67 10.48 -5.57
N CYS A 39 -12.03 9.61 -4.64
CA CYS A 39 -13.21 9.79 -3.80
C CYS A 39 -13.15 11.16 -3.07
N PRO A 40 -14.19 12.00 -3.15
CA PRO A 40 -14.20 13.36 -2.61
C PRO A 40 -14.20 13.39 -1.07
N ASP A 41 -14.70 12.31 -0.46
CA ASP A 41 -14.89 12.22 0.98
C ASP A 41 -13.64 11.69 1.70
N CYS A 42 -12.97 10.67 1.15
CA CYS A 42 -11.78 10.07 1.77
C CYS A 42 -10.47 10.26 1.00
N ALA A 43 -10.51 10.48 -0.32
CA ALA A 43 -9.35 10.49 -1.22
C ALA A 43 -8.46 9.23 -1.18
N VAL A 44 -8.88 8.16 -0.47
CA VAL A 44 -8.14 6.90 -0.33
C VAL A 44 -8.30 6.02 -1.57
N ARG A 45 -9.44 6.11 -2.24
CA ARG A 45 -9.84 5.24 -3.35
C ARG A 45 -10.18 6.04 -4.60
N ASP A 46 -9.76 5.53 -5.75
CA ASP A 46 -10.08 6.06 -7.07
C ASP A 46 -11.28 5.33 -7.70
N LYS A 47 -11.84 5.92 -8.76
CA LYS A 47 -12.99 5.42 -9.52
C LYS A 47 -13.02 3.89 -9.74
N PRO A 48 -11.92 3.18 -10.12
CA PRO A 48 -11.98 1.73 -10.32
C PRO A 48 -12.30 0.92 -9.04
N ASP A 49 -12.18 1.51 -7.86
CA ASP A 49 -12.46 0.85 -6.57
C ASP A 49 -13.94 0.98 -6.15
N PHE A 50 -14.69 1.92 -6.75
CA PHE A 50 -16.10 2.14 -6.46
C PHE A 50 -16.98 1.02 -7.03
N ARG A 51 -17.96 0.59 -6.22
CA ARG A 51 -18.87 -0.52 -6.55
C ARG A 51 -20.23 -0.02 -6.99
N LEU A 52 -20.77 -0.55 -8.08
CA LEU A 52 -22.13 -0.25 -8.53
C LEU A 52 -23.16 -0.85 -7.55
N ILE A 53 -24.02 -0.01 -6.98
CA ILE A 53 -25.05 -0.42 -6.01
C ILE A 53 -26.48 -0.40 -6.56
N GLU A 54 -26.76 0.39 -7.60
CA GLU A 54 -28.11 0.45 -8.18
C GLU A 54 -28.08 0.12 -9.66
N GLY A 55 -28.29 -1.17 -9.94
CA GLY A 55 -28.26 -1.75 -11.28
C GLY A 55 -28.24 -3.29 -11.34
N SER A 56 -28.79 -3.99 -10.34
CA SER A 56 -29.48 -5.30 -10.43
C SER A 56 -29.38 -6.05 -9.10
N ALA A 57 -30.55 -6.44 -8.59
CA ALA A 57 -30.75 -7.25 -7.40
C ALA A 57 -29.92 -8.56 -7.40
N VAL A 58 -29.22 -8.84 -6.31
CA VAL A 58 -29.58 -9.87 -5.31
C VAL A 58 -28.61 -9.82 -4.14
N ALA A 59 -29.19 -10.06 -2.96
CA ALA A 59 -28.53 -10.23 -1.69
C ALA A 59 -27.41 -11.29 -1.68
N GLU A 60 -26.62 -11.17 -0.62
CA GLU A 60 -26.09 -12.28 0.19
C GLU A 60 -24.62 -12.68 -0.04
N LYS A 61 -23.80 -12.25 0.93
CA LYS A 61 -22.62 -12.92 1.52
C LYS A 61 -21.82 -13.82 0.58
N VAL A 62 -20.71 -13.29 0.07
CA VAL A 62 -19.56 -14.11 -0.32
C VAL A 62 -18.34 -13.63 0.44
N VAL A 63 -18.06 -14.37 1.51
CA VAL A 63 -16.73 -14.61 2.02
C VAL A 63 -15.88 -15.17 0.88
N ILE A 64 -14.97 -14.38 0.34
CA ILE A 64 -13.84 -14.89 -0.43
C ILE A 64 -12.57 -14.64 0.36
N LYS A 65 -12.00 -15.75 0.82
CA LYS A 65 -10.67 -15.89 1.38
C LYS A 65 -9.65 -15.38 0.36
N PRO A 66 -8.70 -14.49 0.73
CA PRO A 66 -7.55 -14.26 -0.13
C PRO A 66 -6.57 -15.42 0.08
N ALA A 67 -6.53 -16.34 -0.87
CA ALA A 67 -5.43 -17.27 -1.01
C ALA A 67 -4.89 -17.21 -2.44
N ALA A 68 -3.62 -16.78 -2.50
CA ALA A 68 -2.62 -17.07 -3.53
C ALA A 68 -2.71 -16.37 -4.90
N GLN A 69 -1.60 -15.67 -5.20
CA GLN A 69 -1.09 -15.30 -6.52
C GLN A 69 -0.96 -16.54 -7.44
N PRO A 70 -0.89 -16.39 -8.78
CA PRO A 70 0.45 -16.26 -9.41
C PRO A 70 0.54 -15.51 -10.77
N THR A 71 1.66 -14.81 -10.94
CA THR A 71 2.61 -14.79 -12.10
C THR A 71 2.25 -14.26 -13.51
N ALA A 72 3.05 -13.25 -13.91
CA ALA A 72 3.96 -13.18 -15.07
C ALA A 72 3.54 -12.63 -16.48
N ALA A 73 4.39 -11.69 -16.94
CA ALA A 73 4.81 -11.34 -18.32
C ALA A 73 3.92 -10.33 -19.11
N LYS A 74 4.41 -9.33 -19.86
CA LYS A 74 5.67 -9.11 -20.61
C LYS A 74 5.61 -7.74 -21.33
N LYS A 75 6.67 -6.91 -21.35
CA LYS A 75 7.38 -6.39 -22.56
C LYS A 75 8.22 -5.13 -22.31
N LYS A 76 9.34 -5.09 -23.05
CA LYS A 76 10.52 -4.22 -22.97
C LYS A 76 10.36 -2.98 -23.85
N ILE A 77 10.89 -1.82 -23.43
CA ILE A 77 11.38 -0.74 -24.33
C ILE A 77 12.64 -0.11 -23.68
N PRO A 78 13.75 0.11 -24.43
CA PRO A 78 15.04 0.53 -23.88
C PRO A 78 15.30 2.04 -24.06
N VAL A 79 15.72 2.76 -23.01
CA VAL A 79 16.41 4.05 -23.19
C VAL A 79 17.40 4.38 -22.06
N LYS A 80 18.67 4.48 -22.47
CA LYS A 80 19.74 5.43 -22.06
C LYS A 80 20.39 5.30 -20.68
N LYS A 81 21.69 4.99 -20.75
CA LYS A 81 22.72 5.05 -19.70
C LYS A 81 22.99 6.49 -19.26
N ALA A 82 23.09 6.70 -17.95
CA ALA A 82 23.85 7.73 -17.21
C ALA A 82 23.41 7.57 -15.74
N THR A 83 24.22 7.43 -14.68
CA THR A 83 25.65 7.57 -14.46
C THR A 83 25.97 6.71 -13.24
N LEU A 84 27.15 6.08 -13.25
CA LEU A 84 27.72 5.27 -12.18
C LEU A 84 27.83 6.09 -10.87
N GLY A 85 26.94 5.83 -9.92
CA GLY A 85 27.05 6.23 -8.52
C GLY A 85 27.55 5.05 -7.71
N LYS A 86 28.85 5.08 -7.42
CA LYS A 86 29.57 4.20 -6.50
C LYS A 86 28.94 4.28 -5.10
N VAL A 87 28.29 3.22 -4.61
CA VAL A 87 28.00 3.09 -3.18
C VAL A 87 29.12 2.27 -2.57
N GLU A 88 29.97 2.98 -1.85
CA GLU A 88 31.08 2.41 -1.12
C GLU A 88 30.57 1.65 0.10
N SER A 89 31.17 0.47 0.28
CA SER A 89 31.11 -0.33 1.47
C SER A 89 31.47 0.51 2.69
N VAL A 90 30.55 0.68 3.62
CA VAL A 90 30.88 1.09 4.97
C VAL A 90 30.83 -0.14 5.86
N SER A 91 32.01 -0.58 6.24
CA SER A 91 32.25 -1.53 7.31
C SER A 91 31.76 -0.90 8.62
N ASP A 92 30.80 -1.53 9.29
CA ASP A 92 30.53 -1.28 10.71
C ASP A 92 30.86 -2.54 11.51
N ASP A 93 32.01 -2.49 12.17
CA ASP A 93 32.48 -3.43 13.18
C ASP A 93 31.65 -3.26 14.47
N LYS A 94 30.43 -3.80 14.52
CA LYS A 94 29.67 -3.99 15.78
C LYS A 94 28.86 -5.30 15.83
N GLY A 95 29.57 -6.39 16.08
CA GLY A 95 29.02 -7.64 16.62
C GLY A 95 27.98 -8.34 15.73
N PRO A 96 27.42 -9.47 16.20
CA PRO A 96 26.39 -10.18 15.45
C PRO A 96 25.10 -9.35 15.43
N LEU A 97 24.75 -8.87 14.24
CA LEU A 97 23.46 -8.24 13.93
C LEU A 97 22.37 -9.32 14.04
N ARG A 98 21.28 -8.97 14.71
CA ARG A 98 20.14 -9.85 14.97
C ARG A 98 19.05 -9.58 13.94
N LYS A 99 18.19 -10.57 13.75
CA LYS A 99 16.98 -10.43 12.95
C LYS A 99 15.80 -10.34 13.90
N TRP A 100 14.78 -9.60 13.52
CA TRP A 100 13.56 -9.42 14.28
C TRP A 100 12.38 -9.77 13.39
N VAL A 101 11.37 -10.47 13.90
CA VAL A 101 10.17 -10.84 13.16
C VAL A 101 8.94 -10.24 13.82
N CYS A 102 8.09 -9.59 13.03
CA CYS A 102 6.82 -9.06 13.48
C CYS A 102 5.83 -10.20 13.72
N ILE A 103 5.24 -10.29 14.92
CA ILE A 103 4.27 -11.35 15.23
C ILE A 103 2.91 -11.14 14.55
N THR A 104 2.60 -9.90 14.12
CA THR A 104 1.35 -9.58 13.41
C THR A 104 1.36 -9.98 11.93
N CYS A 105 2.48 -9.82 11.23
CA CYS A 105 2.56 -10.02 9.77
C CYS A 105 3.72 -10.91 9.28
N ASP A 106 4.54 -11.44 10.18
CA ASP A 106 5.73 -12.25 9.87
C ASP A 106 6.83 -11.48 9.10
N HIS A 107 6.76 -10.15 9.07
CA HIS A 107 7.80 -9.32 8.45
C HIS A 107 9.14 -9.46 9.19
N ILE A 108 10.21 -9.75 8.46
CA ILE A 108 11.56 -9.93 9.00
C ILE A 108 12.37 -8.65 8.81
N TYR A 109 12.70 -7.99 9.90
CA TYR A 109 13.67 -6.90 9.96
C TYR A 109 15.07 -7.44 10.21
N ASP A 110 16.01 -7.16 9.30
CA ASP A 110 17.41 -7.57 9.42
C ASP A 110 18.27 -6.34 9.76
N GLU A 111 18.86 -6.31 10.96
CA GLU A 111 19.71 -5.20 11.41
C GLU A 111 20.94 -5.00 10.49
N ALA A 112 21.38 -6.04 9.77
CA ALA A 112 22.50 -5.94 8.83
C ALA A 112 22.12 -5.31 7.50
N LEU A 113 20.88 -5.49 7.06
CA LEU A 113 20.38 -4.85 5.86
C LEU A 113 19.87 -3.43 6.15
N GLY A 114 19.35 -3.20 7.36
CA GLY A 114 18.61 -1.98 7.68
C GLY A 114 17.35 -1.84 6.83
N ASP A 115 16.83 -0.62 6.72
CA ASP A 115 15.74 -0.28 5.80
C ASP A 115 16.09 1.00 5.01
N GLU A 116 16.78 0.81 3.88
CA GLU A 116 17.23 1.94 3.04
C GLU A 116 16.05 2.69 2.40
N ALA A 117 14.88 2.06 2.31
CA ALA A 117 13.67 2.68 1.77
C ALA A 117 13.11 3.76 2.70
N GLU A 118 13.22 3.55 4.01
CA GLU A 118 12.78 4.49 5.05
C GLU A 118 13.91 5.39 5.59
N GLY A 119 15.15 5.16 5.13
CA GLY A 119 16.32 5.96 5.46
C GLY A 119 17.13 5.43 6.64
N PHE A 120 16.94 4.16 7.01
CA PHE A 120 17.72 3.48 8.02
C PHE A 120 18.88 2.71 7.37
N PRO A 121 20.13 3.16 7.55
CA PRO A 121 21.28 2.52 6.91
C PRO A 121 21.49 1.08 7.41
N PRO A 122 22.14 0.22 6.59
CA PRO A 122 22.57 -1.11 7.02
C PRO A 122 23.46 -1.02 8.26
N GLY A 123 23.22 -1.89 9.24
CA GLY A 123 23.92 -1.88 10.53
C GLY A 123 23.21 -1.09 11.64
N MET A 124 22.02 -0.53 11.38
CA MET A 124 21.20 0.05 12.45
C MET A 124 20.58 -1.08 13.29
N ARG A 125 20.84 -1.05 14.60
CA ARG A 125 20.22 -1.99 15.55
C ARG A 125 18.77 -1.62 15.76
N PHE A 126 17.93 -2.63 15.95
CA PHE A 126 16.52 -2.45 16.32
C PHE A 126 16.35 -1.65 17.61
N GLU A 127 17.32 -1.71 18.52
CA GLU A 127 17.38 -0.90 19.74
C GLU A 127 17.59 0.60 19.49
N ASP A 128 18.25 0.96 18.38
CA ASP A 128 18.53 2.34 17.98
C ASP A 128 17.33 2.99 17.26
N ILE A 129 16.40 2.15 16.78
CA ILE A 129 15.20 2.59 16.09
C ILE A 129 14.21 3.20 17.12
N PRO A 130 13.66 4.40 16.84
CA PRO A 130 12.65 5.01 17.70
C PRO A 130 11.42 4.11 17.87
N GLU A 131 10.75 4.21 19.03
CA GLU A 131 9.49 3.49 19.29
C GLU A 131 8.32 3.90 18.37
N ASP A 132 8.45 5.06 17.72
CA ASP A 132 7.52 5.57 16.71
C ASP A 132 7.59 4.78 15.40
N TRP A 133 8.67 4.00 15.20
CA TRP A 133 8.80 3.16 14.03
C TRP A 133 7.77 2.04 14.01
N CYS A 134 7.13 1.90 12.86
CA CYS A 134 6.06 0.94 12.62
C CYS A 134 6.47 0.00 11.48
N CYS A 135 6.00 -1.24 11.55
CA CYS A 135 6.21 -2.23 10.50
C CYS A 135 5.71 -1.68 9.15
N PRO A 136 6.53 -1.70 8.09
CA PRO A 136 6.11 -1.19 6.77
C PRO A 136 5.03 -2.05 6.10
N ASP A 137 4.88 -3.31 6.51
CA ASP A 137 3.89 -4.23 5.94
C ASP A 137 2.51 -4.11 6.61
N CYS A 138 2.47 -3.91 7.94
CA CYS A 138 1.21 -3.95 8.70
C CYS A 138 0.94 -2.75 9.62
N GLY A 139 1.90 -1.86 9.81
CA GLY A 139 1.79 -0.72 10.72
C GLY A 139 1.84 -1.05 12.22
N ALA A 140 2.21 -2.27 12.59
CA ALA A 140 2.42 -2.64 14.00
C ALA A 140 3.66 -1.95 14.58
N THR A 141 3.63 -1.58 15.85
CA THR A 141 4.76 -0.92 16.52
C THR A 141 5.90 -1.90 16.80
N LYS A 142 7.08 -1.37 17.18
CA LYS A 142 8.25 -2.19 17.53
C LYS A 142 8.03 -3.19 18.68
N ASP A 143 7.01 -2.99 19.51
CA ASP A 143 6.67 -3.90 20.62
C ASP A 143 6.19 -5.27 20.09
N ASP A 144 5.65 -5.28 18.87
CA ASP A 144 5.16 -6.47 18.19
C ASP A 144 6.26 -7.26 17.47
N TYR A 145 7.54 -6.88 17.63
CA TYR A 145 8.67 -7.59 17.05
C TYR A 145 9.35 -8.49 18.07
N THR A 146 9.67 -9.72 17.66
CA THR A 146 10.42 -10.70 18.45
C THR A 146 11.77 -11.03 17.82
N VAL A 147 12.78 -11.31 18.63
CA VAL A 147 14.13 -11.64 18.16
C VAL A 147 14.11 -13.00 17.46
N LEU A 148 14.42 -13.01 16.18
CA LEU A 148 14.61 -14.19 15.36
C LEU A 148 16.08 -14.62 15.43
N GLU A 149 16.39 -15.57 16.30
CA GLU A 149 17.72 -16.18 16.38
C GLU A 149 17.93 -17.14 15.19
N ASP A 150 18.82 -16.79 14.27
CA ASP A 150 19.35 -17.69 13.23
C ASP A 150 20.36 -18.62 13.92
N LYS A 151 19.94 -19.85 14.22
CA LYS A 151 20.72 -20.85 14.99
C LYS A 151 21.55 -21.75 14.08
#